data_AF-A0A0M0C1K8-F1
#
_entry.id   AF-A0A0M0C1K8-F1
#
_cell.length_a   1.000
_cell.length_b   1.000
_cell.length_c   1.000
_cell.angle_alpha   90.00
_cell.angle_beta   90.00
_cell.angle_gamma   90.00
#
_symmetry.space_group_name_H-M   'P 1'
#
loop_
_entity.id
_entity.type
_entity.pdbx_description
1 polymer ?
#
loop_
_entity_poly.entity_id
_entity_poly.type
_entity_poly.pdbx_seq_one_letter_code
_entity_poly.pdbx_strand_id
1 'polypeptide(L)'
;MNRTYVGVVVYVLLVLFAGILVTEYVTAFRDNSWIVEVEEFIQENNWDPDSEYIPLNDWSFFLYENGEEHYFELKSQMEFRSFLNILMNRINRQIKLSISDEELDEIVTNNKVLMIGHRFSTRYWAWTYNQFARNVDYNGIYFVLEDNLGKGLEGTIIAQETNSRNSVWQITKSKLW
;
A
#
# COMPACT_ATOMS: atom_id res chain seq x y z
N MET A 1 -43.91 -13.80 35.86
CA MET A 1 -42.77 -13.06 35.26
C MET A 1 -43.29 -12.16 34.15
N ASN A 2 -43.11 -10.84 34.28
CA ASN A 2 -43.62 -9.85 33.33
C ASN A 2 -42.85 -9.92 32.01
N ARG A 3 -43.54 -10.25 30.92
CA ARG A 3 -42.98 -10.36 29.55
C ARG A 3 -42.30 -9.06 29.09
N THR A 4 -42.71 -7.92 29.63
CA THR A 4 -42.14 -6.59 29.35
C THR A 4 -40.68 -6.45 29.78
N TYR A 5 -40.29 -7.07 30.91
CA TYR A 5 -38.92 -6.97 31.43
C TYR A 5 -37.92 -7.79 30.58
N VAL A 6 -38.37 -8.90 30.01
CA VAL A 6 -37.52 -9.78 29.18
C VAL A 6 -37.19 -9.08 27.85
N GLY A 7 -38.13 -8.37 27.25
CA GLY A 7 -37.93 -7.64 26.00
C GLY A 7 -36.90 -6.50 26.10
N VAL A 8 -36.91 -5.76 27.21
CA VAL A 8 -35.99 -4.63 27.43
C VAL A 8 -34.55 -5.13 27.62
N VAL A 9 -34.35 -6.22 28.36
CA VAL A 9 -33.01 -6.78 28.62
C VAL A 9 -32.37 -7.32 27.32
N VAL A 10 -33.15 -8.00 26.48
CA VAL A 10 -32.67 -8.49 25.18
C VAL A 10 -32.29 -7.34 24.24
N TYR A 11 -33.09 -6.27 24.21
CA TYR A 11 -32.79 -5.09 23.39
C TYR A 11 -31.50 -4.37 23.84
N VAL A 12 -31.31 -4.19 25.16
CA VAL A 12 -30.08 -3.59 25.70
C VAL A 12 -28.84 -4.45 25.40
N LEU A 13 -28.96 -5.78 25.51
CA LEU A 13 -27.87 -6.69 25.18
C LEU A 13 -27.52 -6.67 23.68
N LEU A 14 -28.52 -6.58 22.80
CA LEU A 14 -28.29 -6.45 21.35
C LEU A 14 -27.60 -5.12 20.99
N VAL A 15 -28.00 -4.01 21.60
CA VAL A 15 -27.36 -2.70 21.38
C VAL A 15 -25.93 -2.69 21.91
N LEU A 16 -25.66 -3.31 23.06
CA LEU A 16 -24.31 -3.45 23.60
C LEU A 16 -23.44 -4.35 22.73
N PHE A 17 -23.95 -5.50 22.27
CA PHE A 17 -23.22 -6.38 21.35
C PHE A 17 -22.94 -5.72 20.00
N ALA A 18 -23.92 -5.00 19.43
CA ALA A 18 -23.73 -4.23 18.22
C ALA A 18 -22.70 -3.11 18.43
N GLY A 19 -22.72 -2.44 19.59
CA GLY A 19 -21.74 -1.43 19.96
C GLY A 19 -20.32 -1.98 20.05
N ILE A 20 -20.14 -3.15 20.68
CA ILE A 20 -18.84 -3.84 20.83
C ILE A 20 -18.31 -4.34 19.47
N LEU A 21 -19.18 -4.91 18.64
CA LEU A 21 -18.80 -5.37 17.28
C LEU A 21 -18.44 -4.19 16.36
N VAL A 22 -19.08 -3.03 16.54
CA VAL A 22 -18.73 -1.81 15.81
C VAL A 22 -17.41 -1.22 16.31
N THR A 23 -17.11 -1.26 17.62
CA THR A 23 -15.83 -0.73 18.14
C THR A 23 -14.62 -1.61 17.82
N GLU A 24 -14.76 -2.94 17.79
CA GLU A 24 -13.69 -3.84 17.33
C GLU A 24 -13.34 -3.62 15.85
N TYR A 25 -14.31 -3.20 15.03
CA TYR A 25 -14.08 -2.87 13.62
C TYR A 25 -13.31 -1.55 13.41
N VAL A 26 -13.16 -0.71 14.45
CA VAL A 26 -12.84 0.73 14.30
C VAL A 26 -11.40 1.12 14.67
N THR A 27 -10.50 0.24 15.13
CA THR A 27 -9.16 0.71 15.57
C THR A 27 -7.94 0.08 14.92
N ALA A 28 -8.06 -0.36 13.66
CA ALA A 28 -6.87 -0.62 12.84
C ALA A 28 -6.38 0.71 12.22
N PHE A 29 -5.40 1.35 12.86
CA PHE A 29 -4.76 2.58 12.39
C PHE A 29 -3.78 2.28 11.26
N ARG A 30 -3.73 3.16 10.25
CA ARG A 30 -2.73 3.08 9.17
C ARG A 30 -1.33 3.23 9.76
N ASP A 31 -0.43 2.37 9.32
CA ASP A 31 0.98 2.42 9.66
C ASP A 31 1.76 3.18 8.59
N ASN A 32 2.17 4.40 8.90
CA ASN A 32 2.99 5.25 8.02
C ASN A 32 4.46 5.29 8.46
N SER A 33 4.88 4.48 9.46
CA SER A 33 6.24 4.60 10.01
C SER A 33 7.34 4.22 9.01
N TRP A 34 6.98 3.47 7.97
CA TRP A 34 7.89 3.01 6.92
C TRP A 34 8.24 4.11 5.90
N ILE A 35 7.47 5.21 5.84
CA ILE A 35 7.69 6.28 4.85
C ILE A 35 9.07 6.90 5.05
N VAL A 36 9.42 7.25 6.30
CA VAL A 36 10.73 7.83 6.63
C VAL A 36 11.87 6.91 6.21
N GLU A 37 11.76 5.61 6.46
CA GLU A 37 12.77 4.63 6.04
C GLU A 37 12.92 4.58 4.51
N VAL A 38 11.81 4.62 3.76
CA VAL A 38 11.85 4.72 2.29
C VAL A 38 12.55 5.99 1.84
N GLU A 39 12.22 7.13 2.44
CA GLU A 39 12.82 8.41 2.08
C GLU A 39 14.31 8.48 2.41
N GLU A 40 14.75 7.89 3.53
CA GLU A 40 16.16 7.75 3.89
C GLU A 40 16.91 6.91 2.83
N PHE A 41 16.36 5.76 2.41
CA PHE A 41 16.93 4.97 1.32
C PHE A 41 17.04 5.77 0.00
N ILE A 42 16.05 6.61 -0.28
CA ILE A 42 16.03 7.51 -1.45
C ILE A 42 17.13 8.58 -1.34
N GLN A 43 17.31 9.19 -0.19
CA GLN A 43 18.30 10.25 0.00
C GLN A 43 19.74 9.72 0.02
N GLU A 44 20.00 8.61 0.70
CA GLU A 44 21.36 8.11 0.94
C GLU A 44 22.07 7.59 -0.31
N ASN A 45 21.33 7.11 -1.31
CA ASN A 45 21.93 6.46 -2.47
C ASN A 45 22.14 7.41 -3.67
N ASN A 46 22.00 8.73 -3.44
CA ASN A 46 22.20 9.78 -4.45
C ASN A 46 21.54 9.41 -5.78
N TRP A 47 20.21 9.28 -5.71
CA TRP A 47 19.30 8.87 -6.77
C TRP A 47 19.31 9.94 -7.87
N ASP A 48 20.41 10.04 -8.61
CA ASP A 48 20.48 10.89 -9.78
C ASP A 48 19.62 10.23 -10.87
N PRO A 49 18.65 10.95 -11.45
CA PRO A 49 17.78 10.38 -12.48
C PRO A 49 18.64 9.89 -13.63
N ASP A 50 18.58 8.58 -13.90
CA ASP A 50 19.26 8.02 -15.05
C ASP A 50 18.44 8.34 -16.31
N SER A 51 19.12 8.85 -17.33
CA SER A 51 18.51 9.24 -18.59
C SER A 51 18.06 8.06 -19.45
N GLU A 52 18.58 6.85 -19.19
CA GLU A 52 18.30 5.68 -20.01
C GLU A 52 17.73 4.52 -19.19
N TYR A 53 16.41 4.32 -19.31
CA TYR A 53 15.77 3.10 -18.84
C TYR A 53 16.28 1.88 -19.63
N ILE A 54 17.08 1.02 -19.01
CA ILE A 54 17.50 -0.26 -19.60
C ILE A 54 16.53 -1.36 -19.12
N PRO A 55 15.68 -1.92 -20.00
CA PRO A 55 14.57 -2.81 -19.64
C PRO A 55 14.99 -4.24 -19.22
N LEU A 56 16.19 -4.44 -18.67
CA LEU A 56 16.73 -5.76 -18.32
C LEU A 56 16.43 -6.19 -16.88
N ASN A 57 16.00 -5.27 -16.01
CA ASN A 57 15.80 -5.57 -14.59
C ASN A 57 14.36 -6.02 -14.26
N ASP A 58 14.25 -7.05 -13.41
CA ASP A 58 12.96 -7.56 -12.91
C ASP A 58 12.18 -6.52 -12.09
N TRP A 59 12.91 -5.59 -11.47
CA TRP A 59 12.40 -4.49 -10.65
C TRP A 59 12.95 -3.18 -11.21
N SER A 60 12.05 -2.24 -11.45
CA SER A 60 12.38 -0.87 -11.87
C SER A 60 11.78 0.10 -10.87
N PHE A 61 12.55 1.09 -10.42
CA PHE A 61 12.12 2.06 -9.42
C PHE A 61 11.91 3.41 -10.09
N PHE A 62 10.75 4.01 -9.85
CA PHE A 62 10.41 5.35 -10.32
C PHE A 62 9.92 6.18 -9.15
N LEU A 63 10.40 7.41 -9.00
CA LEU A 63 9.90 8.39 -8.05
C LEU A 63 9.15 9.44 -8.86
N TYR A 64 7.91 9.65 -8.48
CA TYR A 64 7.10 10.74 -8.97
C TYR A 64 7.05 11.81 -7.89
N GLU A 65 7.49 13.01 -8.21
CA GLU A 65 7.49 14.14 -7.28
C GLU A 65 7.28 15.43 -8.07
N ASN A 66 6.31 16.26 -7.65
CA ASN A 66 5.95 17.51 -8.33
C ASN A 66 5.60 17.35 -9.83
N GLY A 67 5.04 16.20 -10.21
CA GLY A 67 4.66 15.90 -11.60
C GLY A 67 5.82 15.47 -12.50
N GLU A 68 7.02 15.32 -11.95
CA GLU A 68 8.18 14.78 -12.67
C GLU A 68 8.36 13.30 -12.33
N GLU A 69 8.68 12.49 -13.35
CA GLU A 69 9.09 11.10 -13.21
C GLU A 69 10.61 11.01 -13.20
N HIS A 70 11.16 10.36 -12.19
CA HIS A 70 12.58 10.08 -12.08
C HIS A 70 12.79 8.56 -12.06
N TYR A 71 13.60 8.05 -12.99
CA TYR A 71 14.01 6.65 -13.02
C TYR A 71 15.34 6.46 -12.28
N PHE A 72 15.48 5.35 -11.56
CA PHE A 72 16.68 5.07 -10.79
C PHE A 72 17.24 3.67 -11.03
N GLU A 73 18.53 3.64 -11.37
CA GLU A 73 19.35 2.45 -11.28
C GLU A 73 20.06 2.42 -9.92
N LEU A 74 19.54 1.62 -8.97
CA LEU A 74 20.17 1.52 -7.65
C LEU A 74 21.46 0.69 -7.75
N LYS A 75 22.58 1.20 -7.24
CA LYS A 75 23.81 0.40 -7.12
C LYS A 75 23.67 -0.73 -6.07
N SER A 76 22.87 -0.50 -5.03
CA SER A 76 22.51 -1.50 -3.99
C SER A 76 21.05 -1.96 -4.13
N GLN A 77 20.63 -2.44 -5.31
CA GLN A 77 19.26 -2.93 -5.53
C GLN A 77 18.84 -3.97 -4.48
N MET A 78 19.78 -4.76 -3.95
CA MET A 78 19.47 -5.91 -3.11
C MET A 78 18.97 -5.52 -1.72
N GLU A 79 19.54 -4.48 -1.09
CA GLU A 79 19.13 -4.04 0.26
C GLU A 79 17.75 -3.39 0.21
N PHE A 80 17.56 -2.42 -0.70
CA PHE A 80 16.27 -1.75 -0.83
C PHE A 80 15.17 -2.71 -1.29
N ARG A 81 15.46 -3.63 -2.20
CA ARG A 81 14.54 -4.72 -2.58
C ARG A 81 14.21 -5.61 -1.39
N SER A 82 15.17 -5.93 -0.54
CA SER A 82 14.94 -6.75 0.65
C SER A 82 14.01 -6.03 1.64
N PHE A 83 14.28 -4.75 1.89
CA PHE A 83 13.43 -3.88 2.70
C PHE A 83 11.99 -3.82 2.15
N LEU A 84 11.82 -3.53 0.85
CA LEU A 84 10.50 -3.45 0.22
C LEU A 84 9.76 -4.80 0.24
N ASN A 85 10.45 -5.93 0.13
CA ASN A 85 9.82 -7.24 0.30
C ASN A 85 9.32 -7.47 1.73
N ILE A 86 10.07 -7.04 2.75
CA ILE A 86 9.62 -7.06 4.14
C ILE A 86 8.41 -6.15 4.31
N LEU A 87 8.44 -4.95 3.72
CA LEU A 87 7.33 -4.00 3.76
C LEU A 87 6.06 -4.57 3.13
N MET A 88 6.17 -5.16 1.93
CA MET A 88 5.04 -5.78 1.25
C MET A 88 4.45 -6.95 2.03
N ASN A 89 5.25 -7.71 2.78
CA ASN A 89 4.74 -8.76 3.68
C ASN A 89 3.88 -8.23 4.83
N ARG A 90 3.95 -6.92 5.14
CA ARG A 90 3.12 -6.28 6.17
C ARG A 90 1.79 -5.75 5.63
N ILE A 91 1.62 -5.65 4.30
CA ILE A 91 0.37 -5.18 3.68
C ILE A 91 -0.74 -6.18 3.99
N ASN A 92 -1.77 -5.72 4.71
CA ASN A 92 -2.76 -6.62 5.32
C ASN A 92 -4.21 -6.17 5.17
N ARG A 93 -4.47 -4.96 4.65
CA ARG A 93 -5.85 -4.46 4.51
C ARG A 93 -6.05 -3.78 3.18
N GLN A 94 -6.99 -4.31 2.38
CA GLN A 94 -7.53 -3.62 1.22
C GLN A 94 -8.56 -2.59 1.68
N ILE A 95 -8.41 -1.35 1.23
CA ILE A 95 -9.33 -0.25 1.58
C ILE A 95 -10.20 0.19 0.41
N LYS A 96 -9.76 -0.05 -0.83
CA LYS A 96 -10.57 0.18 -2.04
C LYS A 96 -10.34 -0.97 -3.03
N LEU A 97 -11.43 -1.57 -3.50
CA LEU A 97 -11.40 -2.70 -4.43
C LEU A 97 -10.87 -2.31 -5.81
N SER A 98 -11.21 -1.11 -6.28
CA SER A 98 -10.75 -0.58 -7.55
C SER A 98 -10.78 0.95 -7.56
N ILE A 99 -9.73 1.57 -8.09
CA ILE A 99 -9.68 2.94 -8.62
C ILE A 99 -9.64 2.86 -10.15
N SER A 100 -10.00 3.95 -10.85
CA SER A 100 -9.82 4.02 -12.30
C SER A 100 -8.37 4.36 -12.67
N ASP A 101 -8.01 4.20 -13.94
CA ASP A 101 -6.69 4.61 -14.42
C ASP A 101 -6.52 6.14 -14.33
N GLU A 102 -7.58 6.91 -14.59
CA GLU A 102 -7.53 8.37 -14.45
C GLU A 102 -7.33 8.81 -12.99
N GLU A 103 -7.89 8.08 -12.02
CA GLU A 103 -7.66 8.33 -10.61
C GLU A 103 -6.22 7.98 -10.21
N LEU A 104 -5.65 6.91 -10.77
CA LEU A 104 -4.23 6.57 -10.57
C LEU A 104 -3.32 7.66 -11.14
N ASP A 105 -3.58 8.12 -12.37
CA ASP A 105 -2.80 9.18 -13.02
C ASP A 105 -2.86 10.48 -12.21
N GLU A 106 -4.04 10.85 -11.70
CA GLU A 106 -4.21 12.02 -10.83
C GLU A 106 -3.38 11.88 -9.54
N ILE A 107 -3.40 10.69 -8.92
CA ILE A 107 -2.61 10.41 -7.71
C ILE A 107 -1.12 10.54 -8.01
N VAL A 108 -0.62 9.87 -9.05
CA VAL A 108 0.80 9.85 -9.40
C VAL A 108 1.32 11.24 -9.78
N THR A 109 0.51 12.03 -10.49
CA THR A 109 0.91 13.37 -10.94
C THR A 109 1.02 14.38 -9.80
N ASN A 110 0.15 14.29 -8.79
CA ASN A 110 0.04 15.34 -7.77
C ASN A 110 0.75 14.99 -6.46
N ASN A 111 0.93 13.71 -6.16
CA ASN A 111 1.51 13.24 -4.91
C ASN A 111 2.99 12.86 -5.09
N LYS A 112 3.69 12.72 -3.96
CA LYS A 112 5.00 12.07 -3.96
C LYS A 112 4.80 10.55 -3.89
N VAL A 113 5.23 9.83 -4.93
CA VAL A 113 4.94 8.40 -5.09
C VAL A 113 6.19 7.64 -5.51
N LEU A 114 6.53 6.59 -4.77
CA LEU A 114 7.51 5.60 -5.24
C LEU A 114 6.76 4.46 -5.95
N MET A 115 7.03 4.29 -7.24
CA MET A 115 6.56 3.16 -8.03
C MET A 115 7.64 2.09 -8.15
N ILE A 116 7.24 0.84 -7.99
CA ILE A 116 8.01 -0.32 -8.42
C ILE A 116 7.31 -0.95 -9.62
N GLY A 117 7.95 -0.86 -10.77
CA GLY A 117 7.53 -1.55 -11.99
C GLY A 117 8.10 -2.97 -12.03
N HIS A 118 7.25 -3.92 -12.42
CA HIS A 118 7.64 -5.32 -12.65
C HIS A 118 7.47 -5.69 -14.12
N ARG A 119 8.52 -6.28 -14.70
CA ARG A 119 8.48 -6.75 -16.09
C ARG A 119 7.68 -8.03 -16.26
N PHE A 120 7.65 -8.87 -15.23
CA PHE A 120 7.03 -10.20 -15.29
C PHE A 120 5.97 -10.34 -14.21
N SER A 121 4.93 -11.15 -14.50
CA SER A 121 3.87 -11.50 -13.53
C SER A 121 4.49 -11.94 -12.21
N THR A 122 4.08 -11.34 -11.10
CA THR A 122 4.63 -11.68 -9.78
C THR A 122 4.19 -13.05 -9.28
N ARG A 123 3.15 -13.64 -9.88
CA ARG A 123 2.54 -14.91 -9.47
C ARG A 123 3.38 -16.15 -9.74
N TYR A 124 4.24 -16.11 -10.76
CA TYR A 124 4.95 -17.31 -11.25
C TYR A 124 6.45 -17.32 -10.97
N TRP A 125 7.00 -16.29 -10.33
CA TRP A 125 8.44 -16.18 -10.10
C TRP A 125 8.82 -16.62 -8.69
N ALA A 126 9.75 -17.57 -8.61
CA ALA A 126 10.25 -18.19 -7.38
C ALA A 126 11.04 -17.25 -6.45
N TRP A 127 11.15 -15.95 -6.80
CA TRP A 127 12.08 -15.01 -6.18
C TRP A 127 11.40 -13.82 -5.49
N THR A 128 10.08 -13.70 -5.59
CA THR A 128 9.26 -12.75 -4.80
C THR A 128 8.75 -13.47 -3.55
N TYR A 129 9.59 -13.56 -2.52
CA TYR A 129 9.22 -14.11 -1.21
C TYR A 129 8.35 -13.15 -0.39
N ASN A 130 7.28 -12.59 -0.97
CA ASN A 130 6.31 -11.82 -0.20
C ASN A 130 4.86 -12.29 -0.46
N GLN A 131 4.08 -12.40 0.62
CA GLN A 131 2.73 -12.95 0.60
C GLN A 131 1.78 -12.08 -0.23
N PHE A 132 1.98 -10.76 -0.20
CA PHE A 132 1.17 -9.81 -0.95
C PHE A 132 1.23 -10.09 -2.46
N ALA A 133 2.42 -10.21 -3.03
CA ALA A 133 2.65 -10.51 -4.45
C ALA A 133 2.16 -11.89 -4.89
N ARG A 134 1.90 -12.82 -3.96
CA ARG A 134 1.27 -14.12 -4.28
C ARG A 134 -0.24 -14.02 -4.41
N ASN A 135 -0.85 -13.05 -3.73
CA ASN A 135 -2.30 -12.84 -3.69
C ASN A 135 -2.74 -11.80 -4.73
N VAL A 136 -1.90 -10.80 -4.97
CA VAL A 136 -2.12 -9.69 -5.90
C VAL A 136 -1.08 -9.83 -7.01
N ASP A 137 -1.50 -10.29 -8.19
CA ASP A 137 -0.64 -10.32 -9.37
C ASP A 137 -0.61 -8.93 -9.99
N TYR A 138 0.53 -8.26 -9.89
CA TYR A 138 0.68 -6.85 -10.27
C TYR A 138 1.88 -6.64 -11.19
N ASN A 139 1.76 -5.59 -11.99
CA ASN A 139 2.78 -5.08 -12.91
C ASN A 139 3.34 -3.73 -12.44
N GLY A 140 2.63 -3.06 -11.51
CA GLY A 140 3.12 -1.87 -10.81
C GLY A 140 2.61 -1.82 -9.37
N ILE A 141 3.44 -1.35 -8.45
CA ILE A 141 3.03 -1.06 -7.07
C ILE A 141 3.51 0.33 -6.69
N TYR A 142 2.59 1.16 -6.19
CA TYR A 142 2.80 2.59 -5.92
C TYR A 142 2.68 2.83 -4.42
N PHE A 143 3.74 3.31 -3.80
CA PHE A 143 3.80 3.69 -2.39
C PHE A 143 3.61 5.20 -2.31
N VAL A 144 2.49 5.64 -1.74
CA VAL A 144 2.20 7.08 -1.59
C VAL A 144 2.95 7.60 -0.36
N LEU A 145 3.99 8.40 -0.61
CA LEU A 145 4.88 8.94 0.42
C LEU A 145 4.33 10.25 1.01
N GLU A 146 3.73 11.09 0.17
CA GLU A 146 3.12 12.37 0.57
C GLU A 146 1.80 12.57 -0.19
N ASP A 147 0.74 13.00 0.50
CA ASP A 147 -0.59 13.24 -0.10
C ASP A 147 -0.89 14.75 -0.22
N ASN A 148 -0.54 15.30 -1.37
CA ASN A 148 -0.76 16.70 -1.72
C ASN A 148 -2.21 16.98 -2.16
N LEU A 149 -3.00 15.94 -2.46
CA LEU A 149 -4.41 16.07 -2.80
C LEU A 149 -5.32 16.18 -1.58
N GLY A 150 -4.81 15.88 -0.37
CA GLY A 150 -5.61 15.88 0.86
C GLY A 150 -6.71 14.81 0.87
N LYS A 151 -6.52 13.71 0.13
CA LYS A 151 -7.50 12.60 0.01
C LYS A 151 -7.32 11.53 1.11
N GLY A 152 -6.39 11.73 2.03
CA GLY A 152 -6.03 10.77 3.06
C GLY A 152 -5.31 9.56 2.48
N LEU A 153 -4.45 9.75 1.47
CA LEU A 153 -3.73 8.69 0.76
C LEU A 153 -2.31 8.43 1.28
N GLU A 154 -1.77 9.30 2.11
CA GLU A 154 -0.41 9.16 2.64
C GLU A 154 -0.23 7.81 3.37
N GLY A 155 0.80 7.04 2.99
CA GLY A 155 1.08 5.71 3.52
C GLY A 155 0.17 4.60 2.97
N THR A 156 -0.61 4.87 1.92
CA THR A 156 -1.31 3.82 1.17
C THR A 156 -0.41 3.21 0.11
N ILE A 157 -0.80 2.01 -0.32
CA ILE A 157 -0.15 1.27 -1.39
C ILE A 157 -1.20 1.00 -2.46
N ILE A 158 -0.91 1.36 -3.70
CA ILE A 158 -1.78 1.08 -4.84
C ILE A 158 -1.14 -0.04 -5.65
N ALA A 159 -1.87 -1.11 -5.91
CA ALA A 159 -1.44 -2.20 -6.76
C ALA A 159 -2.14 -2.09 -8.11
N GLN A 160 -1.37 -1.89 -9.18
CA GLN A 160 -1.83 -2.02 -10.55
C GLN A 160 -1.73 -3.50 -10.94
N GLU A 161 -2.87 -4.18 -10.88
CA GLU A 161 -3.00 -5.60 -11.14
C GLU A 161 -2.93 -5.91 -12.64
N THR A 162 -2.37 -7.06 -12.99
CA THR A 162 -2.21 -7.53 -14.38
C THR A 162 -3.55 -7.65 -15.13
N ASN A 163 -4.66 -7.75 -14.40
CA ASN A 163 -6.02 -7.81 -14.91
C ASN A 163 -6.65 -6.42 -15.19
N SER A 164 -5.83 -5.35 -15.22
CA SER A 164 -6.25 -3.96 -15.42
C SER A 164 -7.15 -3.42 -14.31
N ARG A 165 -6.90 -3.81 -13.06
CA ARG A 165 -7.54 -3.23 -11.88
C ARG A 165 -6.49 -2.56 -11.00
N ASN A 166 -6.83 -1.40 -10.46
CA ASN A 166 -5.97 -0.71 -9.53
C ASN A 166 -6.58 -0.79 -8.14
N SER A 167 -6.00 -1.53 -7.20
CA SER A 167 -6.55 -1.69 -5.86
C SER A 167 -5.75 -0.91 -4.83
N VAL A 168 -6.41 -0.38 -3.79
CA VAL A 168 -5.76 0.42 -2.74
C VAL A 168 -5.70 -0.37 -1.45
N TRP A 169 -4.52 -0.41 -0.87
CA TRP A 169 -4.13 -1.18 0.28
C TRP A 169 -3.46 -0.31 1.32
N GLN A 170 -3.38 -0.84 2.53
CA GLN A 170 -2.61 -0.25 3.60
C GLN A 170 -2.01 -1.31 4.51
N ILE A 171 -0.98 -0.90 5.24
CA ILE A 171 -0.48 -1.61 6.41
C ILE A 171 -1.22 -1.05 7.61
N THR A 172 -1.79 -1.92 8.45
CA THR A 172 -2.38 -1.49 9.71
C THR A 172 -1.53 -1.92 10.89
N LYS A 173 -1.34 -1.01 11.86
CA LYS A 173 -0.86 -1.39 13.19
C LYS A 173 -1.93 -2.24 13.85
N SER A 174 -1.61 -3.46 14.28
CA SER A 174 -2.52 -4.17 15.17
C SER A 174 -2.47 -3.46 16.53
N LYS A 175 -3.63 -3.04 17.04
CA LYS A 175 -3.80 -2.86 18.48
C LYS A 175 -3.96 -4.24 19.09
N LEU A 176 -2.86 -4.98 19.24
CA LEU A 176 -2.82 -6.11 20.17
C LEU A 176 -2.21 -5.61 21.48
N TRP A 177 -3.00 -4.86 22.24
CA TRP A 177 -2.83 -4.63 23.68
C TRP A 177 -4.20 -4.47 24.32
#